data_AF-A0A9P1PYL8-F1
#
_entry.id   AF-A0A9P1PYL8-F1
#
_cell.length_a   1.000
_cell.length_b   1.000
_cell.length_c   1.000
_cell.angle_alpha   90.00
_cell.angle_beta   90.00
_cell.angle_gamma   90.00
#
_symmetry.space_group_name_H-M   'P 1'
#
loop_
_entity.id
_entity.type
_entity.pdbx_description
1 polymer ?
#
loop_
_entity_poly.entity_id
_entity_poly.type
_entity_poly.pdbx_seq_one_letter_code
_entity_poly.pdbx_strand_id
1 'polypeptide(L)'
;MEEIRNVIDNRLRNIKHATIPYNEKWKIKKGDNIPVVTYSFTQSIPRGYYSYELNHKHPISSLNQLQIDQAKTAFKNIADVANIRFIEVNDTKANIPIINAYPESPMNISGYAFSPNSGNLSPICINADHSENLTPTYLNRGGYVIVHEILHAVGLKHTDGLSHRESVMLPFTKSYTNKNHDEYYASTPQLYDIAALQYLYGANMRTRTGNTTYGFNSNSGRKHFSAYNSSVPLIFCVWDAGGIDTFDFSEYTQNQMINLNQGSFSNVGGLTGNISIAFNVTIENTIGGKGNDILIGNQENNTLKGGSGDDQLDGGPGADHLWGGEGRDIFRYSDINDSTLNTADTIYDFESGQDKIDLSSLANGNIILTDEFRSTNHHRGRTEVAQFYGETSNLTYLMINFDHTEQTEMVIKLAGKHQLTAHDFICAPLLTA
;
A
#
# COMPACT_ATOMS: atom_id res chain seq x y z
N MET A 1 8.95 3.87 17.12
CA MET A 1 10.02 4.89 16.95
C MET A 1 11.39 4.29 16.60
N GLU A 2 11.67 3.02 16.95
CA GLU A 2 12.91 2.32 16.56
C GLU A 2 12.89 1.80 15.10
N GLU A 3 11.74 1.37 14.55
CA GLU A 3 11.64 0.81 13.19
C GLU A 3 11.79 1.84 12.06
N ILE A 4 11.18 3.03 12.18
CA ILE A 4 11.43 4.15 11.24
C ILE A 4 12.92 4.54 11.24
N ARG A 5 13.61 4.38 12.37
CA ARG A 5 15.06 4.61 12.52
C ARG A 5 15.94 3.51 11.93
N ASN A 6 15.38 2.33 11.66
CA ASN A 6 16.11 1.21 11.06
C ASN A 6 15.88 1.13 9.54
N VAL A 7 14.71 1.54 9.03
CA VAL A 7 14.47 1.78 7.59
C VAL A 7 15.26 3.01 7.11
N ILE A 8 15.40 4.01 7.97
CA ILE A 8 16.27 5.17 7.80
C ILE A 8 17.60 4.89 8.53
N ASP A 9 18.48 4.06 7.94
CA ASP A 9 19.75 3.64 8.57
C ASP A 9 20.51 4.82 9.23
N ASN A 10 20.50 4.84 10.57
CA ASN A 10 21.14 5.89 11.37
C ASN A 10 22.67 5.94 11.25
N ARG A 11 23.32 4.95 10.61
CA ARG A 11 24.78 4.99 10.39
C ARG A 11 25.17 5.72 9.10
N LEU A 12 24.24 5.92 8.16
CA LEU A 12 24.56 6.50 6.84
C LEU A 12 23.87 7.84 6.53
N ARG A 13 22.96 8.35 7.39
CA ARG A 13 22.25 9.64 7.20
C ARG A 13 21.58 9.82 5.82
N ASN A 14 21.30 8.73 5.11
CA ASN A 14 20.55 8.72 3.88
C ASN A 14 19.41 7.73 4.05
N ILE A 15 18.17 8.19 3.84
CA ILE A 15 17.21 7.31 3.19
C ILE A 15 17.90 6.99 1.87
N LYS A 16 18.24 5.72 1.59
CA LYS A 16 18.96 5.34 0.35
C LYS A 16 18.30 5.88 -0.93
N HIS A 17 17.07 6.34 -0.80
CA HIS A 17 16.14 6.63 -1.84
C HIS A 17 15.40 7.97 -1.69
N ALA A 18 15.55 8.74 -0.60
CA ALA A 18 14.89 10.05 -0.49
C ALA A 18 15.78 11.14 0.11
N THR A 19 15.99 12.21 -0.66
CA THR A 19 16.78 13.38 -0.24
C THR A 19 15.97 14.22 0.75
N ILE A 20 16.31 14.15 2.04
CA ILE A 20 15.64 14.96 3.08
C ILE A 20 16.64 15.86 3.82
N PRO A 21 16.59 17.18 3.62
CA PRO A 21 17.30 18.14 4.48
C PRO A 21 16.54 18.34 5.80
N TYR A 22 17.00 17.72 6.90
CA TYR A 22 16.34 17.82 8.22
C TYR A 22 16.05 19.27 8.68
N ASN A 23 16.85 20.23 8.23
CA ASN A 23 16.74 21.64 8.58
C ASN A 23 15.69 22.44 7.78
N GLU A 24 15.17 21.90 6.66
CA GLU A 24 14.20 22.59 5.82
C GLU A 24 12.78 22.07 6.09
N LYS A 25 12.30 22.26 7.33
CA LYS A 25 10.95 21.89 7.76
C LYS A 25 10.23 23.01 8.49
N TRP A 26 8.90 22.99 8.48
CA TRP A 26 8.11 23.91 9.29
C TRP A 26 8.32 23.65 10.79
N LYS A 27 8.58 24.71 11.55
CA LYS A 27 8.84 24.63 12.99
C LYS A 27 7.55 24.73 13.78
N ILE A 28 7.51 24.02 14.90
CA ILE A 28 6.49 24.19 15.94
C ILE A 28 6.68 25.59 16.54
N LYS A 29 5.61 26.40 16.56
CA LYS A 29 5.61 27.72 17.20
C LYS A 29 5.28 27.58 18.69
N LYS A 30 5.66 28.59 19.49
CA LYS A 30 5.42 28.58 20.94
C LYS A 30 3.92 28.46 21.23
N GLY A 31 3.53 27.39 21.93
CA GLY A 31 2.13 27.11 22.31
C GLY A 31 1.43 26.07 21.44
N ASP A 32 2.03 25.66 20.31
CA ASP A 32 1.53 24.56 19.49
C ASP A 32 2.19 23.23 19.86
N ASN A 33 1.49 22.12 19.64
CA ASN A 33 2.02 20.76 19.81
C ASN A 33 2.54 20.15 18.49
N ILE A 34 2.12 20.72 17.35
CA ILE A 34 2.49 20.30 15.98
C ILE A 34 2.67 21.55 15.10
N PRO A 35 3.43 21.50 14.00
CA PRO A 35 3.54 22.64 13.09
C PRO A 35 2.18 23.04 12.52
N VAL A 36 1.90 24.34 12.57
CA VAL A 36 0.70 24.96 11.98
C VAL A 36 1.14 25.81 10.79
N VAL A 37 0.69 25.42 9.61
CA VAL A 37 1.08 26.00 8.32
C VAL A 37 -0.14 26.62 7.66
N THR A 38 -0.09 27.91 7.38
CA THR A 38 -1.15 28.58 6.64
C THR A 38 -0.92 28.48 5.13
N TYR A 39 -1.98 28.30 4.35
CA TYR A 39 -1.91 28.34 2.88
C TYR A 39 -2.98 29.30 2.32
N SER A 40 -2.73 29.85 1.13
CA SER A 40 -3.66 30.76 0.47
C SER A 40 -3.64 30.60 -1.04
N PHE A 41 -4.74 31.02 -1.67
CA PHE A 41 -4.90 31.10 -3.13
C PHE A 41 -4.97 32.56 -3.62
N THR A 42 -4.57 33.52 -2.77
CA THR A 42 -4.66 34.96 -3.05
C THR A 42 -3.44 35.48 -3.79
N GLN A 43 -3.67 36.37 -4.77
CA GLN A 43 -2.67 36.87 -5.70
C GLN A 43 -1.78 37.96 -5.10
N SER A 44 -0.62 37.60 -4.54
CA SER A 44 0.60 38.41 -4.57
C SER A 44 1.73 37.70 -3.82
N ILE A 45 2.66 37.09 -4.55
CA ILE A 45 3.91 36.61 -3.98
C ILE A 45 4.91 37.78 -3.93
N PRO A 46 5.62 38.04 -2.81
CA PRO A 46 6.61 39.09 -2.71
C PRO A 46 7.78 38.88 -3.68
N ARG A 47 8.37 40.00 -4.12
CA ARG A 47 9.40 40.03 -5.17
C ARG A 47 10.62 39.13 -4.96
N GLY A 48 11.01 38.89 -3.71
CA GLY A 48 12.16 38.03 -3.38
C GLY A 48 11.92 36.52 -3.54
N TYR A 49 10.70 36.12 -3.91
CA TYR A 49 10.28 34.72 -3.96
C TYR A 49 9.84 34.25 -5.35
N TYR A 50 10.20 35.00 -6.38
CA TYR A 50 10.15 34.52 -7.76
C TYR A 50 11.44 33.76 -8.05
N SER A 51 11.36 32.58 -8.69
CA SER A 51 12.58 31.93 -9.19
C SER A 51 13.22 32.80 -10.26
N TYR A 52 14.52 32.63 -10.52
CA TYR A 52 15.21 33.32 -11.62
C TYR A 52 14.51 33.08 -12.96
N GLU A 53 13.90 31.90 -13.11
CA GLU A 53 13.18 31.44 -14.29
C GLU A 53 11.78 32.04 -14.43
N LEU A 54 11.15 32.42 -13.33
CA LEU A 54 9.84 33.09 -13.29
C LEU A 54 9.96 34.54 -12.81
N ASN A 55 10.95 35.25 -13.36
CA ASN A 55 11.17 36.66 -13.07
C ASN A 55 9.87 37.50 -13.14
N HIS A 56 9.87 38.67 -12.50
CA HIS A 56 8.74 39.60 -12.36
C HIS A 56 8.01 40.04 -13.64
N LYS A 57 8.48 39.65 -14.82
CA LYS A 57 7.84 39.97 -16.10
C LYS A 57 6.78 38.95 -16.50
N HIS A 58 6.80 37.74 -15.94
CA HIS A 58 5.86 36.70 -16.32
C HIS A 58 4.45 36.96 -15.75
N PRO A 59 3.39 36.83 -16.56
CA PRO A 59 2.02 36.93 -16.07
C PRO A 59 1.74 35.89 -14.98
N ILE A 60 0.87 36.27 -14.03
CA ILE A 60 0.37 35.39 -12.98
C ILE A 60 -1.15 35.46 -12.92
N SER A 61 -1.79 34.40 -12.44
CA SER A 61 -3.23 34.39 -12.18
C SER A 61 -3.58 33.59 -10.93
N SER A 62 -4.82 33.76 -10.46
CA SER A 62 -5.41 32.84 -9.48
C SER A 62 -5.53 31.44 -10.06
N LEU A 63 -5.53 30.46 -9.16
CA LEU A 63 -5.96 29.10 -9.45
C LEU A 63 -7.47 29.07 -9.77
N ASN A 64 -7.86 28.17 -10.65
CA ASN A 64 -9.27 27.84 -10.87
C ASN A 64 -9.79 26.86 -9.79
N GLN A 65 -11.09 26.58 -9.79
CA GLN A 65 -11.71 25.74 -8.76
C GLN A 65 -11.15 24.31 -8.72
N LEU A 66 -10.88 23.69 -9.88
CA LEU A 66 -10.32 22.33 -9.95
C LEU A 66 -8.93 22.27 -9.30
N GLN A 67 -8.09 23.28 -9.55
CA GLN A 67 -6.78 23.40 -8.93
C GLN A 67 -6.87 23.62 -7.42
N ILE A 68 -7.80 24.48 -6.97
CA ILE A 68 -8.05 24.72 -5.55
C ILE A 68 -8.48 23.43 -4.85
N ASP A 69 -9.41 22.68 -5.43
CA ASP A 69 -9.93 21.43 -4.86
C ASP A 69 -8.84 20.35 -4.78
N GLN A 70 -8.00 20.23 -5.82
CA GLN A 70 -6.85 19.32 -5.82
C GLN A 70 -5.81 19.71 -4.76
N ALA A 71 -5.45 21.00 -4.65
CA ALA A 71 -4.51 21.47 -3.64
C ALA A 71 -5.03 21.23 -2.21
N LYS A 72 -6.30 21.52 -1.95
CA LYS A 72 -6.95 21.22 -0.65
C LYS A 72 -6.92 19.73 -0.33
N THR A 73 -7.13 18.88 -1.34
CA THR A 73 -7.03 17.42 -1.20
C THR A 73 -5.62 16.99 -0.86
N ALA A 74 -4.60 17.55 -1.53
CA ALA A 74 -3.20 17.27 -1.23
C ALA A 74 -2.81 17.65 0.21
N PHE A 75 -3.20 18.84 0.69
CA PHE A 75 -2.98 19.25 2.08
C PHE A 75 -3.63 18.29 3.10
N LYS A 76 -4.86 17.84 2.82
CA LYS A 76 -5.54 16.84 3.67
C LYS A 76 -4.79 15.51 3.67
N ASN A 77 -4.36 15.02 2.50
CA ASN A 77 -3.64 13.76 2.40
C ASN A 77 -2.27 13.80 3.12
N ILE A 78 -1.57 14.95 3.09
CA ILE A 78 -0.33 15.13 3.84
C ILE A 78 -0.60 15.17 5.35
N ALA A 79 -1.66 15.86 5.79
CA ALA A 79 -2.05 15.90 7.20
C ALA A 79 -2.56 14.54 7.71
N ASP A 80 -3.11 13.69 6.84
CA ASP A 80 -3.50 12.33 7.21
C ASP A 80 -2.30 11.49 7.65
N VAL A 81 -1.14 11.66 7.01
CA VAL A 81 0.01 10.77 7.22
C VAL A 81 1.03 11.30 8.23
N ALA A 82 1.03 12.62 8.48
CA ALA A 82 2.03 13.27 9.32
C ALA A 82 1.43 14.34 10.25
N ASN A 83 2.07 14.58 11.39
CA ASN A 83 1.64 15.55 12.40
C ASN A 83 1.93 16.99 11.96
N ILE A 84 1.21 17.45 10.95
CA ILE A 84 1.27 18.82 10.42
C ILE A 84 -0.16 19.31 10.17
N ARG A 85 -0.46 20.54 10.57
CA ARG A 85 -1.80 21.12 10.45
C ARG A 85 -1.83 22.24 9.44
N PHE A 86 -2.69 22.14 8.44
CA PHE A 86 -2.89 23.17 7.42
C PHE A 86 -4.13 24.02 7.72
N ILE A 87 -4.02 25.34 7.54
CA ILE A 87 -5.14 26.29 7.70
C ILE A 87 -5.20 27.17 6.45
N GLU A 88 -6.33 27.14 5.75
CA GLU A 88 -6.59 28.09 4.67
C GLU A 88 -6.78 29.49 5.25
N VAL A 89 -6.09 30.49 4.69
CA VAL A 89 -6.26 31.89 5.03
C VAL A 89 -6.50 32.72 3.78
N ASN A 90 -7.31 33.77 3.92
CA ASN A 90 -7.54 34.76 2.87
C ASN A 90 -6.59 35.95 3.06
N ASP A 91 -5.28 35.70 3.00
CA ASP A 91 -4.23 36.71 3.21
C ASP A 91 -3.02 36.42 2.32
N THR A 92 -2.42 37.49 1.81
CA THR A 92 -1.11 37.54 1.14
C THR A 92 0.08 37.06 1.98
N LYS A 93 -0.09 36.88 3.30
CA LYS A 93 0.96 36.43 4.24
C LYS A 93 0.81 35.00 4.74
N ALA A 94 0.19 34.12 3.95
CA ALA A 94 0.20 32.68 4.24
C ALA A 94 1.64 32.11 4.24
N ASN A 95 1.87 30.97 4.89
CA ASN A 95 3.15 30.27 4.76
C ASN A 95 3.36 29.71 3.35
N ILE A 96 2.29 29.21 2.71
CA ILE A 96 2.30 28.61 1.37
C ILE A 96 1.25 29.31 0.49
N PRO A 97 1.58 30.41 -0.21
CA PRO A 97 0.74 30.95 -1.26
C PRO A 97 0.90 30.14 -2.55
N ILE A 98 -0.21 29.89 -3.25
CA ILE A 98 -0.24 29.11 -4.49
C ILE A 98 -0.82 29.97 -5.61
N ILE A 99 -0.11 30.07 -6.74
CA ILE A 99 -0.53 30.82 -7.92
C ILE A 99 -0.29 30.05 -9.21
N ASN A 100 -0.95 30.49 -10.28
CA ASN A 100 -0.59 30.14 -11.65
C ASN A 100 0.44 31.13 -12.17
N ALA A 101 1.40 30.63 -12.95
CA ALA A 101 2.41 31.42 -13.64
C ALA A 101 2.48 31.03 -15.12
N TYR A 102 2.84 31.99 -15.98
CA TYR A 102 2.95 31.84 -17.44
C TYR A 102 4.38 32.17 -17.90
N PRO A 103 5.33 31.24 -17.76
CA PRO A 103 6.70 31.43 -18.22
C PRO A 103 6.74 31.58 -19.75
N GLU A 104 7.29 32.68 -20.27
CA GLU A 104 7.40 32.89 -21.73
C GLU A 104 8.25 31.77 -22.36
N SER A 105 7.82 31.29 -23.53
CA SER A 105 8.34 30.11 -24.25
C SER A 105 9.88 30.08 -24.44
N PRO A 106 10.52 28.88 -24.44
CA PRO A 106 10.05 27.55 -24.03
C PRO A 106 10.79 27.08 -22.76
N MET A 107 10.12 27.08 -21.61
CA MET A 107 10.62 26.44 -20.39
C MET A 107 9.95 25.08 -20.17
N ASN A 108 10.77 24.05 -19.96
CA ASN A 108 10.30 22.68 -19.71
C ASN A 108 10.11 22.41 -18.21
N ILE A 109 9.42 23.32 -17.50
CA ILE A 109 9.08 23.16 -16.08
C ILE A 109 7.57 23.09 -15.92
N SER A 110 7.06 22.12 -15.16
CA SER A 110 5.60 21.97 -14.96
C SER A 110 5.08 22.70 -13.71
N GLY A 111 5.97 22.99 -12.77
CA GLY A 111 5.72 23.75 -11.56
C GLY A 111 7.05 24.05 -10.88
N TYR A 112 7.02 24.89 -9.85
CA TYR A 112 8.12 25.00 -8.91
C TYR A 112 7.63 25.47 -7.53
N ALA A 113 8.38 25.10 -6.51
CA ALA A 113 8.15 25.49 -5.13
C ALA A 113 9.46 25.67 -4.38
N PHE A 114 9.40 26.34 -3.23
CA PHE A 114 10.54 26.48 -2.33
C PHE A 114 10.36 25.62 -1.09
N SER A 115 11.46 25.06 -0.58
CA SER A 115 11.48 24.41 0.72
C SER A 115 10.97 25.33 1.86
N PRO A 116 10.53 24.77 3.00
CA PRO A 116 10.16 25.52 4.20
C PRO A 116 11.23 26.54 4.62
N ASN A 117 10.87 27.81 4.62
CA ASN A 117 11.71 28.89 5.14
C ASN A 117 11.28 29.22 6.57
N SER A 118 12.20 29.10 7.55
CA SER A 118 11.91 29.26 8.99
C SER A 118 11.11 30.53 9.31
N GLY A 119 9.78 30.42 9.43
CA GLY A 119 8.88 31.51 9.79
C GLY A 119 8.50 32.49 8.67
N ASN A 120 8.90 32.23 7.42
CA ASN A 120 8.65 33.09 6.25
C ASN A 120 7.61 32.45 5.30
N LEU A 121 7.99 32.30 4.03
CA LEU A 121 7.14 31.95 2.89
C LEU A 121 7.79 30.82 2.07
N SER A 122 6.99 29.89 1.59
CA SER A 122 7.35 28.83 0.63
C SER A 122 6.30 28.81 -0.47
N PRO A 123 6.38 29.73 -1.45
CA PRO A 123 5.36 29.79 -2.48
C PRO A 123 5.43 28.60 -3.41
N ILE A 124 4.29 28.34 -4.04
CA ILE A 124 4.11 27.37 -5.11
C ILE A 124 3.60 28.10 -6.33
N CYS A 125 4.22 27.82 -7.48
CA CYS A 125 3.77 28.31 -8.76
C CYS A 125 3.54 27.13 -9.70
N ILE A 126 2.32 27.05 -10.22
CA ILE A 126 1.92 26.05 -11.19
C ILE A 126 2.05 26.66 -12.59
N ASN A 127 2.74 25.98 -13.50
CA ASN A 127 2.85 26.46 -14.87
C ASN A 127 1.51 26.28 -15.59
N ALA A 128 0.84 27.38 -15.91
CA ALA A 128 -0.48 27.39 -16.53
C ALA A 128 -0.44 27.32 -18.06
N ASP A 129 0.75 27.33 -18.69
CA ASP A 129 0.90 27.04 -20.12
C ASP A 129 0.69 25.54 -20.42
N HIS A 130 0.80 24.67 -19.41
CA HIS A 130 0.40 23.27 -19.51
C HIS A 130 -1.10 23.14 -19.23
N SER A 131 -1.89 22.84 -20.26
CA SER A 131 -3.36 22.72 -20.15
C SER A 131 -3.82 21.73 -19.08
N GLU A 132 -3.12 20.61 -18.91
CA GLU A 132 -3.47 19.58 -17.91
C GLU A 132 -3.33 20.09 -16.46
N ASN A 133 -2.43 21.05 -16.20
CA ASN A 133 -2.32 21.71 -14.90
C ASN A 133 -3.54 22.57 -14.56
N LEU A 134 -4.34 22.98 -15.57
CA LEU A 134 -5.60 23.71 -15.39
C LEU A 134 -6.80 22.78 -15.19
N THR A 135 -6.67 21.50 -15.52
CA THR A 135 -7.71 20.48 -15.32
C THR A 135 -7.18 19.31 -14.48
N PRO A 136 -6.65 19.56 -13.26
CA PRO A 136 -6.08 18.50 -12.47
C PRO A 136 -7.16 17.54 -11.97
N THR A 137 -6.80 16.26 -11.91
CA THR A 137 -7.58 15.20 -11.29
C THR A 137 -6.66 14.40 -10.36
N TYR A 138 -7.21 13.46 -9.59
CA TYR A 138 -6.41 12.62 -8.71
C TYR A 138 -5.57 11.55 -9.44
N LEU A 139 -5.64 11.48 -10.77
CA LEU A 139 -5.02 10.44 -11.60
C LEU A 139 -4.26 11.00 -12.81
N ASN A 140 -4.12 12.31 -12.94
CA ASN A 140 -3.51 12.92 -14.12
C ASN A 140 -2.27 13.75 -13.75
N ARG A 141 -1.52 14.17 -14.77
CA ARG A 141 -0.23 14.83 -14.55
C ARG A 141 -0.39 16.17 -13.83
N GLY A 142 -1.47 16.91 -14.11
CA GLY A 142 -1.78 18.16 -13.43
C GLY A 142 -1.97 17.99 -11.93
N GLY A 143 -2.67 16.93 -11.50
CA GLY A 143 -2.82 16.59 -10.09
C GLY A 143 -1.51 16.19 -9.42
N TYR A 144 -0.70 15.39 -10.13
CA TYR A 144 0.64 15.02 -9.70
C TYR A 144 1.51 16.25 -9.45
N VAL A 145 1.55 17.21 -10.40
CA VAL A 145 2.37 18.42 -10.27
C VAL A 145 1.99 19.22 -9.03
N ILE A 146 0.69 19.43 -8.79
CA ILE A 146 0.23 20.16 -7.61
C ILE A 146 0.71 19.49 -6.31
N VAL A 147 0.60 18.16 -6.23
CA VAL A 147 1.03 17.41 -5.04
C VAL A 147 2.55 17.47 -4.86
N HIS A 148 3.30 17.27 -5.95
CA HIS A 148 4.75 17.36 -5.98
C HIS A 148 5.26 18.70 -5.45
N GLU A 149 4.70 19.81 -5.94
CA GLU A 149 5.10 21.15 -5.49
C GLU A 149 4.72 21.43 -4.04
N ILE A 150 3.58 20.90 -3.57
CA ILE A 150 3.20 21.00 -2.16
C ILE A 150 4.19 20.23 -1.28
N LEU A 151 4.65 19.05 -1.73
CA LEU A 151 5.65 18.26 -1.00
C LEU A 151 6.99 18.99 -0.88
N HIS A 152 7.42 19.71 -1.90
CA HIS A 152 8.53 20.67 -1.79
C HIS A 152 8.28 21.74 -0.73
N ALA A 153 7.10 22.38 -0.75
CA ALA A 153 6.73 23.42 0.21
C ALA A 153 6.59 22.92 1.66
N VAL A 154 6.60 21.61 1.89
CA VAL A 154 6.66 20.99 3.23
C VAL A 154 7.98 20.28 3.52
N GLY A 155 8.99 20.39 2.64
CA GLY A 155 10.38 20.05 2.95
C GLY A 155 10.94 18.80 2.29
N LEU A 156 10.22 18.19 1.35
CA LEU A 156 10.76 17.09 0.56
C LEU A 156 11.57 17.65 -0.61
N LYS A 157 12.63 16.94 -1.03
CA LYS A 157 13.40 17.25 -2.23
C LYS A 157 13.29 16.13 -3.25
N HIS A 158 13.78 16.40 -4.46
CA HIS A 158 13.90 15.37 -5.46
C HIS A 158 14.79 14.23 -4.98
N THR A 159 14.42 13.04 -5.40
CA THR A 159 15.01 11.79 -4.97
C THR A 159 15.55 11.04 -6.17
N ASP A 160 16.72 10.42 -6.06
CA ASP A 160 17.30 9.61 -7.14
C ASP A 160 17.19 8.12 -6.81
N GLY A 161 17.11 7.28 -7.86
CA GLY A 161 17.16 5.81 -7.70
C GLY A 161 15.88 5.15 -7.20
N LEU A 162 14.73 5.84 -7.26
CA LEU A 162 13.40 5.28 -7.05
C LEU A 162 12.61 5.18 -8.37
N SER A 163 11.53 4.42 -8.35
CA SER A 163 10.48 4.43 -9.36
C SER A 163 9.33 5.38 -8.97
N HIS A 164 8.58 5.88 -9.95
CA HIS A 164 7.42 6.78 -9.73
C HIS A 164 6.35 6.20 -8.79
N ARG A 165 6.40 4.88 -8.56
CA ARG A 165 5.49 4.16 -7.66
C ARG A 165 5.85 4.33 -6.20
N GLU A 166 7.11 4.65 -5.95
CA GLU A 166 7.72 4.71 -4.63
C GLU A 166 7.71 6.13 -4.05
N SER A 167 7.76 7.15 -4.92
CA SER A 167 7.72 8.56 -4.54
C SER A 167 7.21 9.43 -5.69
N VAL A 168 6.38 10.42 -5.40
CA VAL A 168 6.04 11.46 -6.38
C VAL A 168 7.16 12.49 -6.55
N MET A 169 8.21 12.48 -5.72
CA MET A 169 9.32 13.44 -5.76
C MET A 169 10.43 13.10 -6.77
N LEU A 170 10.24 12.10 -7.63
CA LEU A 170 11.23 11.76 -8.65
C LEU A 170 11.26 12.77 -9.80
N PRO A 171 12.45 13.10 -10.33
CA PRO A 171 12.56 13.80 -11.60
C PRO A 171 12.15 12.85 -12.75
N PHE A 172 11.37 13.35 -13.71
CA PHE A 172 10.81 12.63 -14.87
C PHE A 172 9.64 11.69 -14.55
N THR A 173 8.44 12.20 -14.82
CA THR A 173 7.13 11.61 -14.54
C THR A 173 6.81 10.42 -15.44
N LYS A 174 7.20 9.20 -15.06
CA LYS A 174 6.61 8.00 -15.68
C LYS A 174 5.21 7.77 -15.11
N SER A 175 4.29 7.39 -15.99
CA SER A 175 2.89 7.08 -15.66
C SER A 175 2.73 5.60 -15.29
N TYR A 176 1.68 5.29 -14.55
CA TYR A 176 1.12 3.95 -14.44
C TYR A 176 0.34 3.66 -15.72
N THR A 177 0.58 2.50 -16.31
CA THR A 177 -0.12 2.08 -17.53
C THR A 177 -0.91 0.82 -17.26
N ASN A 178 -2.17 0.78 -17.71
CA ASN A 178 -2.93 -0.47 -17.75
C ASN A 178 -2.59 -1.29 -19.00
N LYS A 179 -3.23 -2.46 -19.16
CA LYS A 179 -3.07 -3.32 -20.35
C LYS A 179 -3.45 -2.64 -21.67
N ASN A 180 -4.29 -1.61 -21.64
CA ASN A 180 -4.70 -0.81 -22.80
C ASN A 180 -3.76 0.40 -23.05
N HIS A 181 -2.68 0.52 -22.28
CA HIS A 181 -1.75 1.65 -22.32
C HIS A 181 -2.36 3.02 -21.95
N ASP A 182 -3.49 3.04 -21.23
CA ASP A 182 -3.98 4.28 -20.61
C ASP A 182 -3.01 4.73 -19.52
N GLU A 183 -2.62 6.00 -19.54
CA GLU A 183 -1.63 6.57 -18.63
C GLU A 183 -2.27 7.27 -17.42
N TYR A 184 -1.76 6.99 -16.23
CA TYR A 184 -2.20 7.58 -14.96
C TYR A 184 -1.02 8.06 -14.11
N TYR A 185 -1.26 9.07 -13.28
CA TYR A 185 -0.26 9.64 -12.38
C TYR A 185 -0.76 9.69 -10.95
N ALA A 186 0.09 9.27 -10.01
CA ALA A 186 -0.21 9.37 -8.58
C ALA A 186 -0.32 10.85 -8.16
N SER A 187 -1.44 11.21 -7.56
CA SER A 187 -1.68 12.56 -7.02
C SER A 187 -1.85 12.55 -5.50
N THR A 188 -1.13 11.65 -4.83
CA THR A 188 -1.08 11.47 -3.38
C THR A 188 0.35 11.14 -2.95
N PRO A 189 0.75 11.39 -1.68
CA PRO A 189 2.02 10.90 -1.16
C PRO A 189 2.14 9.37 -1.32
N GLN A 190 3.24 8.90 -1.90
CA GLN A 190 3.55 7.47 -2.02
C GLN A 190 4.43 6.99 -0.84
N LEU A 191 4.82 5.70 -0.86
CA LEU A 191 5.51 5.01 0.24
C LEU A 191 6.64 5.81 0.89
N TYR A 192 7.60 6.30 0.10
CA TYR A 192 8.73 7.05 0.65
C TYR A 192 8.42 8.52 0.90
N ASP A 193 7.40 9.09 0.25
CA ASP A 193 6.92 10.44 0.60
C ASP A 193 6.31 10.43 2.00
N ILE A 194 5.51 9.40 2.32
CA ILE A 194 4.93 9.19 3.64
C ILE A 194 6.04 9.01 4.68
N ALA A 195 6.99 8.11 4.44
CA ALA A 195 8.13 7.91 5.34
C ALA A 195 8.92 9.21 5.59
N ALA A 196 9.14 10.00 4.53
CA ALA A 196 9.83 11.29 4.60
C ALA A 196 9.05 12.33 5.43
N LEU A 197 7.76 12.46 5.19
CA LEU A 197 6.87 13.36 5.94
C LEU A 197 6.83 12.98 7.42
N GLN A 198 6.74 11.68 7.72
CA GLN A 198 6.74 11.17 9.10
C GLN A 198 8.09 11.34 9.78
N TYR A 199 9.20 11.24 9.05
CA TYR A 199 10.51 11.58 9.60
C TYR A 199 10.62 13.07 9.98
N LEU A 200 10.09 13.96 9.15
CA LEU A 200 10.13 15.40 9.41
C LEU A 200 9.19 15.84 10.54
N TYR A 201 7.97 15.30 10.56
CA TYR A 201 6.87 15.82 11.37
C TYR A 201 6.34 14.82 12.41
N GLY A 202 6.69 13.55 12.33
CA GLY A 202 6.10 12.46 13.12
C GLY A 202 4.84 11.91 12.46
N ALA A 203 4.59 10.61 12.63
CA ALA A 203 3.41 9.93 12.12
C ALA A 203 2.11 10.39 12.80
N ASN A 204 1.05 10.59 12.01
CA ASN A 204 -0.26 10.95 12.55
C ASN A 204 -1.06 9.71 12.95
N MET A 205 -0.98 9.37 14.24
CA MET A 205 -1.67 8.21 14.84
C MET A 205 -3.16 8.45 15.15
N ARG A 206 -3.78 9.49 14.58
CA ARG A 206 -5.22 9.77 14.74
C ARG A 206 -6.02 9.51 13.48
N THR A 207 -5.35 9.15 12.40
CA THR A 207 -5.96 8.94 11.10
C THR A 207 -6.50 7.52 11.03
N ARG A 208 -7.81 7.38 10.78
CA ARG A 208 -8.46 6.11 10.48
C ARG A 208 -8.28 5.00 11.53
N THR A 209 -8.24 5.35 12.82
CA THR A 209 -8.00 4.43 13.95
C THR A 209 -9.09 3.35 14.21
N GLY A 210 -10.00 3.12 13.27
CA GLY A 210 -11.02 2.08 13.36
C GLY A 210 -11.11 1.37 12.02
N ASN A 211 -11.87 0.28 11.96
CA ASN A 211 -11.91 -0.61 10.79
C ASN A 211 -12.21 0.14 9.49
N THR A 212 -11.21 0.15 8.62
CA THR A 212 -11.25 0.87 7.35
C THR A 212 -11.19 -0.10 6.17
N THR A 213 -12.14 0.06 5.24
CA THR A 213 -12.12 -0.60 3.95
C THR A 213 -11.57 0.34 2.88
N TYR A 214 -10.64 -0.16 2.07
CA TYR A 214 -10.01 0.52 0.93
C TYR A 214 -10.35 -0.25 -0.35
N GLY A 215 -10.57 0.46 -1.45
CA GLY A 215 -11.02 -0.12 -2.73
C GLY A 215 -12.54 0.00 -2.90
N PHE A 216 -13.19 -1.10 -3.27
CA PHE A 216 -14.65 -1.18 -3.27
C PHE A 216 -15.20 -1.04 -1.86
N ASN A 217 -16.45 -0.57 -1.73
CA ASN A 217 -17.12 -0.38 -0.44
C ASN A 217 -16.35 0.50 0.56
N SER A 218 -15.43 1.35 0.08
CA SER A 218 -14.53 2.09 0.96
C SER A 218 -15.27 3.05 1.89
N ASN A 219 -14.90 3.00 3.18
CA ASN A 219 -15.36 3.93 4.21
C ASN A 219 -14.24 4.91 4.66
N SER A 220 -13.10 4.93 3.96
CA SER A 220 -11.90 5.72 4.28
C SER A 220 -12.10 7.24 4.29
N GLY A 221 -13.21 7.71 3.71
CA GLY A 221 -13.50 9.14 3.55
C GLY A 221 -12.57 9.85 2.56
N ARG A 222 -11.90 9.12 1.65
CA ARG A 222 -11.02 9.69 0.62
C ARG A 222 -11.30 9.08 -0.75
N LYS A 223 -11.52 9.95 -1.74
CA LYS A 223 -11.85 9.54 -3.13
C LYS A 223 -10.79 8.64 -3.77
N HIS A 224 -9.50 8.89 -3.50
CA HIS A 224 -8.40 8.13 -4.12
C HIS A 224 -8.27 6.69 -3.58
N PHE A 225 -8.93 6.39 -2.45
CA PHE A 225 -9.03 5.03 -1.90
C PHE A 225 -10.33 4.32 -2.32
N SER A 226 -11.20 4.93 -3.12
CA SER A 226 -12.53 4.39 -3.42
C SER A 226 -12.69 4.01 -4.88
N ALA A 227 -13.05 2.74 -5.13
CA ALA A 227 -13.54 2.27 -6.42
C ALA A 227 -15.06 2.09 -6.36
N TYR A 228 -15.76 2.54 -7.40
CA TYR A 228 -17.23 2.48 -7.51
C TYR A 228 -17.69 1.61 -8.70
N ASN A 229 -16.76 1.17 -9.54
CA ASN A 229 -16.92 0.11 -10.53
C ASN A 229 -15.53 -0.39 -10.98
N SER A 230 -15.50 -1.48 -11.74
CA SER A 230 -14.28 -2.16 -12.20
C SER A 230 -13.42 -1.37 -13.19
N SER A 231 -13.91 -0.24 -13.73
CA SER A 231 -13.13 0.63 -14.62
C SER A 231 -12.35 1.72 -13.87
N VAL A 232 -12.57 1.89 -12.57
CA VAL A 232 -11.87 2.90 -11.77
C VAL A 232 -10.45 2.41 -11.47
N PRO A 233 -9.39 3.11 -11.91
CA PRO A 233 -8.03 2.77 -11.51
C PRO A 233 -7.75 3.30 -10.09
N LEU A 234 -7.09 2.47 -9.29
CA LEU A 234 -6.63 2.84 -7.95
C LEU A 234 -5.11 2.98 -7.95
N ILE A 235 -4.63 4.11 -7.43
CA ILE A 235 -3.19 4.38 -7.27
C ILE A 235 -3.01 5.08 -5.92
N PHE A 236 -2.45 4.37 -4.94
CA PHE A 236 -2.25 4.93 -3.62
C PHE A 236 -1.22 4.15 -2.77
N CYS A 237 -0.69 4.83 -1.75
CA CYS A 237 -0.07 4.21 -0.60
C CYS A 237 -0.97 4.40 0.62
N VAL A 238 -1.31 3.33 1.34
CA VAL A 238 -2.17 3.41 2.52
C VAL A 238 -1.37 3.85 3.74
N TRP A 239 -1.93 4.79 4.50
CA TRP A 239 -1.56 5.07 5.88
C TRP A 239 -2.78 4.77 6.75
N ASP A 240 -2.64 3.89 7.71
CA ASP A 240 -3.66 3.62 8.71
C ASP A 240 -3.01 3.58 10.10
N ALA A 241 -3.69 4.11 11.11
CA ALA A 241 -3.18 4.16 12.47
C ALA A 241 -3.74 3.05 13.37
N GLY A 242 -4.64 2.20 12.86
CA GLY A 242 -5.09 0.98 13.51
C GLY A 242 -6.57 0.70 13.31
N GLY A 243 -7.00 -0.47 13.73
CA GLY A 243 -8.31 -1.00 13.38
C GLY A 243 -8.13 -2.45 12.94
N ILE A 244 -9.18 -3.00 12.32
CA ILE A 244 -9.06 -4.20 11.50
C ILE A 244 -9.50 -3.79 10.09
N ASP A 245 -8.53 -3.67 9.21
CA ASP A 245 -8.66 -3.00 7.92
C ASP A 245 -8.76 -4.01 6.78
N THR A 246 -9.32 -3.57 5.66
CA THR A 246 -9.61 -4.46 4.53
C THR A 246 -9.28 -3.81 3.21
N PHE A 247 -8.49 -4.50 2.40
CA PHE A 247 -8.41 -4.26 0.97
C PHE A 247 -9.55 -5.02 0.27
N ASP A 248 -10.50 -4.29 -0.30
CA ASP A 248 -11.61 -4.85 -1.05
C ASP A 248 -11.43 -4.54 -2.53
N PHE A 249 -11.02 -5.56 -3.28
CA PHE A 249 -10.77 -5.50 -4.73
C PHE A 249 -11.72 -6.43 -5.51
N SER A 250 -12.86 -6.76 -4.90
CA SER A 250 -13.87 -7.75 -5.34
C SER A 250 -14.44 -7.60 -6.75
N GLU A 251 -14.59 -6.37 -7.23
CA GLU A 251 -15.24 -6.16 -8.53
C GLU A 251 -14.27 -6.12 -9.72
N TYR A 252 -12.96 -6.21 -9.48
CA TYR A 252 -12.01 -6.34 -10.58
C TYR A 252 -12.04 -7.74 -11.19
N THR A 253 -11.80 -7.82 -12.50
CA THR A 253 -11.83 -9.08 -13.27
C THR A 253 -10.45 -9.48 -13.79
N GLN A 254 -9.46 -8.60 -13.64
CA GLN A 254 -8.08 -8.86 -13.99
C GLN A 254 -7.42 -9.63 -12.86
N ASN A 255 -6.53 -10.57 -13.18
CA ASN A 255 -5.67 -11.21 -12.19
C ASN A 255 -4.90 -10.17 -11.38
N GLN A 256 -4.89 -10.36 -10.07
CA GLN A 256 -4.31 -9.46 -9.08
C GLN A 256 -3.19 -10.16 -8.33
N MET A 257 -2.29 -9.35 -7.77
CA MET A 257 -1.34 -9.80 -6.75
C MET A 257 -1.44 -8.83 -5.60
N ILE A 258 -1.99 -9.29 -4.48
CA ILE A 258 -2.29 -8.48 -3.31
C ILE A 258 -1.39 -8.95 -2.17
N ASN A 259 -0.62 -8.02 -1.62
CA ASN A 259 0.34 -8.28 -0.55
C ASN A 259 0.04 -7.36 0.64
N LEU A 260 -0.25 -7.96 1.79
CA LEU A 260 -0.62 -7.27 3.03
C LEU A 260 0.57 -6.88 3.90
N ASN A 261 1.80 -7.20 3.48
CA ASN A 261 3.00 -6.80 4.21
C ASN A 261 3.23 -5.30 4.08
N GLN A 262 3.57 -4.64 5.19
CA GLN A 262 4.02 -3.26 5.20
C GLN A 262 5.21 -3.03 4.25
N GLY A 263 5.24 -1.87 3.59
CA GLY A 263 6.29 -1.53 2.61
C GLY A 263 6.23 -2.31 1.30
N SER A 264 5.26 -3.22 1.13
CA SER A 264 5.09 -3.99 -0.10
C SER A 264 4.27 -3.25 -1.15
N PHE A 265 4.27 -3.80 -2.36
CA PHE A 265 3.48 -3.34 -3.50
C PHE A 265 2.55 -4.45 -3.99
N SER A 266 1.39 -4.05 -4.49
CA SER A 266 0.37 -4.92 -5.08
C SER A 266 0.03 -4.49 -6.50
N ASN A 267 -0.42 -5.45 -7.32
CA ASN A 267 -0.93 -5.28 -8.67
C ASN A 267 -2.45 -5.44 -8.63
N VAL A 268 -3.19 -4.35 -8.81
CA VAL A 268 -4.65 -4.33 -8.59
C VAL A 268 -5.34 -3.69 -9.78
N GLY A 269 -6.48 -4.25 -10.21
CA GLY A 269 -7.31 -3.67 -11.27
C GLY A 269 -6.62 -3.54 -12.64
N GLY A 270 -5.69 -4.46 -12.95
CA GLY A 270 -4.94 -4.47 -14.22
C GLY A 270 -3.79 -3.46 -14.31
N LEU A 271 -3.45 -2.79 -13.20
CA LEU A 271 -2.23 -2.01 -13.04
C LEU A 271 -1.15 -2.82 -12.31
N THR A 272 0.09 -2.32 -12.32
CA THR A 272 1.23 -2.97 -11.66
C THR A 272 1.83 -2.02 -10.61
N GLY A 273 2.08 -2.53 -9.41
CA GLY A 273 2.68 -1.81 -8.28
C GLY A 273 1.95 -0.51 -7.93
N ASN A 274 0.63 -0.48 -8.12
CA ASN A 274 -0.22 0.70 -7.97
C ASN A 274 -0.75 0.88 -6.55
N ILE A 275 -0.80 -0.19 -5.77
CA ILE A 275 -1.17 -0.14 -4.36
C ILE A 275 0.07 -0.46 -3.53
N SER A 276 0.28 0.28 -2.45
CA SER A 276 1.32 -0.02 -1.46
C SER A 276 0.83 0.23 -0.04
N ILE A 277 1.49 -0.37 0.94
CA ILE A 277 1.23 -0.19 2.37
C ILE A 277 2.39 0.59 2.97
N ALA A 278 2.13 1.70 3.66
CA ALA A 278 3.19 2.46 4.32
C ALA A 278 3.87 1.64 5.43
N PHE A 279 5.11 1.99 5.77
CA PHE A 279 5.81 1.32 6.87
C PHE A 279 5.07 1.51 8.21
N ASN A 280 5.05 0.46 9.03
CA ASN A 280 4.35 0.35 10.32
C ASN A 280 2.83 0.48 10.22
N VAL A 281 2.25 0.13 9.07
CA VAL A 281 0.81 -0.03 8.88
C VAL A 281 0.53 -1.52 8.76
N THR A 282 -0.48 -2.00 9.49
CA THR A 282 -1.02 -3.34 9.34
C THR A 282 -2.34 -3.24 8.57
N ILE A 283 -2.53 -4.11 7.58
CA ILE A 283 -3.82 -4.33 6.93
C ILE A 283 -4.09 -5.83 7.09
N GLU A 284 -5.19 -6.19 7.74
CA GLU A 284 -5.44 -7.57 8.18
C GLU A 284 -6.16 -8.39 7.12
N ASN A 285 -7.00 -7.76 6.30
CA ASN A 285 -7.90 -8.50 5.43
C ASN A 285 -7.75 -8.10 3.96
N THR A 286 -7.99 -9.06 3.09
CA THR A 286 -8.18 -8.77 1.67
C THR A 286 -9.27 -9.63 1.03
N ILE A 287 -9.96 -9.02 0.07
CA ILE A 287 -10.90 -9.67 -0.83
C ILE A 287 -10.35 -9.48 -2.24
N GLY A 288 -9.92 -10.58 -2.87
CA GLY A 288 -9.57 -10.66 -4.27
C GLY A 288 -10.79 -10.45 -5.16
N GLY A 289 -10.65 -10.69 -6.46
CA GLY A 289 -11.61 -10.33 -7.49
C GLY A 289 -12.24 -11.54 -8.18
N LYS A 290 -12.46 -11.40 -9.49
CA LYS A 290 -13.02 -12.42 -10.39
C LYS A 290 -11.96 -13.05 -11.30
N GLY A 291 -10.69 -12.68 -11.11
CA GLY A 291 -9.55 -13.20 -11.85
C GLY A 291 -8.80 -14.22 -11.03
N ASN A 292 -7.78 -14.84 -11.61
CA ASN A 292 -6.92 -15.77 -10.87
C ASN A 292 -5.89 -14.95 -10.07
N ASP A 293 -6.16 -14.77 -8.79
CA ASP A 293 -5.46 -13.83 -7.93
C ASP A 293 -4.42 -14.52 -7.04
N ILE A 294 -3.43 -13.73 -6.62
CA ILE A 294 -2.43 -14.14 -5.61
C ILE A 294 -2.64 -13.25 -4.38
N LEU A 295 -2.97 -13.85 -3.25
CA LEU A 295 -3.23 -13.18 -1.99
C LEU A 295 -2.15 -13.58 -0.98
N ILE A 296 -1.40 -12.61 -0.48
CA ILE A 296 -0.30 -12.81 0.46
C ILE A 296 -0.60 -12.03 1.72
N GLY A 297 -0.77 -12.74 2.84
CA GLY A 297 -0.92 -12.20 4.17
C GLY A 297 0.37 -11.60 4.74
N ASN A 298 0.32 -11.22 6.01
CA ASN A 298 1.43 -10.68 6.78
C ASN A 298 1.70 -11.55 8.01
N GLN A 299 2.27 -10.98 9.08
CA GLN A 299 2.63 -11.72 10.29
C GLN A 299 1.50 -11.76 11.34
N GLU A 300 0.38 -11.11 11.04
CA GLU A 300 -0.79 -11.02 11.92
C GLU A 300 -1.90 -11.93 11.40
N ASN A 301 -2.92 -12.21 12.22
CA ASN A 301 -4.06 -12.99 11.78
C ASN A 301 -4.80 -12.28 10.64
N ASN A 302 -4.88 -12.93 9.49
CA ASN A 302 -5.49 -12.37 8.29
C ASN A 302 -6.81 -13.04 7.93
N THR A 303 -7.67 -12.29 7.23
CA THR A 303 -8.80 -12.85 6.48
C THR A 303 -8.56 -12.67 4.99
N LEU A 304 -8.30 -13.76 4.29
CA LEU A 304 -8.06 -13.77 2.85
C LEU A 304 -9.23 -14.44 2.14
N LYS A 305 -9.82 -13.76 1.15
CA LYS A 305 -10.89 -14.29 0.30
C LYS A 305 -10.50 -14.16 -1.16
N GLY A 306 -10.29 -15.26 -1.86
CA GLY A 306 -9.89 -15.29 -3.27
C GLY A 306 -10.94 -14.66 -4.17
N GLY A 307 -12.15 -15.22 -4.13
CA GLY A 307 -13.29 -14.70 -4.87
C GLY A 307 -13.74 -15.71 -5.92
N SER A 308 -13.81 -15.31 -7.19
CA SER A 308 -13.97 -16.26 -8.29
C SER A 308 -12.66 -16.31 -9.07
N GLY A 309 -12.28 -17.47 -9.58
CA GLY A 309 -11.01 -17.67 -10.27
C GLY A 309 -10.23 -18.81 -9.64
N ASP A 310 -9.14 -19.23 -10.29
CA ASP A 310 -8.22 -20.18 -9.66
C ASP A 310 -7.20 -19.37 -8.83
N ASP A 311 -7.46 -19.22 -7.53
CA ASP A 311 -6.72 -18.31 -6.66
C ASP A 311 -5.58 -19.01 -5.90
N GLN A 312 -4.57 -18.24 -5.51
CA GLN A 312 -3.48 -18.69 -4.63
C GLN A 312 -3.47 -17.84 -3.36
N LEU A 313 -3.64 -18.48 -2.21
CA LEU A 313 -3.69 -17.84 -0.91
C LEU A 313 -2.50 -18.33 -0.06
N ASP A 314 -1.72 -17.38 0.44
CA ASP A 314 -0.63 -17.58 1.38
C ASP A 314 -0.95 -16.72 2.62
N GLY A 315 -1.37 -17.37 3.72
CA GLY A 315 -1.70 -16.69 4.97
C GLY A 315 -0.48 -16.05 5.62
N GLY A 316 0.68 -16.70 5.50
CA GLY A 316 1.86 -16.38 6.29
C GLY A 316 1.71 -16.85 7.75
N PRO A 317 2.51 -16.30 8.68
CA PRO A 317 2.35 -16.57 10.10
C PRO A 317 1.11 -15.90 10.66
N GLY A 318 0.38 -16.61 11.51
CA GLY A 318 -0.85 -16.09 12.11
C GLY A 318 -1.77 -17.25 12.41
N ALA A 319 -2.97 -16.96 12.90
CA ALA A 319 -4.09 -17.88 12.81
C ALA A 319 -5.05 -17.33 11.76
N ASP A 320 -4.86 -17.75 10.51
CA ASP A 320 -5.52 -17.11 9.37
C ASP A 320 -6.85 -17.77 9.03
N HIS A 321 -7.71 -16.96 8.43
CA HIS A 321 -9.02 -17.35 7.96
C HIS A 321 -9.05 -17.25 6.44
N LEU A 322 -9.11 -18.40 5.77
CA LEU A 322 -8.91 -18.51 4.33
C LEU A 322 -10.19 -19.00 3.64
N TRP A 323 -10.56 -18.31 2.56
CA TRP A 323 -11.60 -18.70 1.63
C TRP A 323 -11.05 -18.67 0.21
N GLY A 324 -11.03 -19.80 -0.47
CA GLY A 324 -10.67 -19.86 -1.89
C GLY A 324 -11.75 -19.19 -2.72
N GLY A 325 -12.97 -19.70 -2.61
CA GLY A 325 -14.15 -19.22 -3.30
C GLY A 325 -14.54 -20.14 -4.45
N GLU A 326 -14.92 -19.57 -5.60
CA GLU A 326 -15.26 -20.34 -6.78
C GLU A 326 -14.02 -20.59 -7.64
N GLY A 327 -13.58 -21.84 -7.80
CA GLY A 327 -12.49 -22.16 -8.69
C GLY A 327 -11.70 -23.36 -8.21
N ARG A 328 -10.47 -23.51 -8.71
CA ARG A 328 -9.50 -24.45 -8.14
C ARG A 328 -8.44 -23.66 -7.40
N ASP A 329 -8.57 -23.62 -6.10
CA ASP A 329 -7.76 -22.74 -5.27
C ASP A 329 -6.58 -23.48 -4.65
N ILE A 330 -5.51 -22.73 -4.37
CA ILE A 330 -4.29 -23.23 -3.75
C ILE A 330 -4.05 -22.49 -2.44
N PHE A 331 -4.05 -23.23 -1.33
CA PHE A 331 -3.67 -22.76 -0.01
C PHE A 331 -2.22 -23.13 0.25
N ARG A 332 -1.33 -22.15 0.23
CA ARG A 332 0.12 -22.34 0.26
C ARG A 332 0.68 -22.16 1.67
N TYR A 333 1.58 -23.07 2.04
CA TYR A 333 2.35 -23.04 3.28
C TYR A 333 3.83 -23.18 2.95
N SER A 334 4.64 -22.19 3.36
CA SER A 334 6.05 -22.09 2.97
C SER A 334 7.02 -22.15 4.15
N ASP A 335 6.54 -21.86 5.36
CA ASP A 335 7.25 -22.01 6.62
C ASP A 335 6.40 -22.82 7.62
N ILE A 336 7.05 -23.55 8.53
CA ILE A 336 6.34 -24.34 9.54
C ILE A 336 5.54 -23.45 10.51
N ASN A 337 5.97 -22.20 10.67
CA ASN A 337 5.34 -21.20 11.51
C ASN A 337 4.08 -20.60 10.89
N ASP A 338 3.80 -20.89 9.61
CA ASP A 338 2.60 -20.39 8.94
C ASP A 338 1.33 -20.94 9.61
N SER A 339 1.36 -22.16 10.18
CA SER A 339 0.16 -22.73 10.83
C SER A 339 0.51 -23.67 11.99
N THR A 340 0.96 -23.08 13.10
CA THR A 340 1.38 -23.82 14.30
C THR A 340 0.19 -24.42 15.06
N LEU A 341 0.44 -25.31 16.03
CA LEU A 341 -0.63 -25.89 16.88
C LEU A 341 -1.47 -24.83 17.62
N ASN A 342 -0.86 -23.70 18.00
CA ASN A 342 -1.54 -22.66 18.78
C ASN A 342 -2.19 -21.59 17.88
N THR A 343 -1.66 -21.42 16.67
CA THR A 343 -2.13 -20.43 15.69
C THR A 343 -2.44 -21.16 14.39
N ALA A 344 -3.24 -22.22 14.46
CA ALA A 344 -3.56 -23.00 13.27
C ALA A 344 -4.61 -22.29 12.42
N ASP A 345 -4.32 -22.18 11.14
CA ASP A 345 -5.20 -21.67 10.11
C ASP A 345 -6.49 -22.45 9.99
N THR A 346 -7.51 -21.76 9.48
CA THR A 346 -8.79 -22.35 9.10
C THR A 346 -9.15 -22.02 7.66
N ILE A 347 -9.23 -23.04 6.83
CA ILE A 347 -9.79 -22.96 5.48
C ILE A 347 -11.28 -23.28 5.55
N TYR A 348 -12.12 -22.34 5.10
CA TYR A 348 -13.55 -22.39 5.35
C TYR A 348 -14.39 -23.04 4.25
N ASP A 349 -13.88 -23.13 3.04
CA ASP A 349 -14.63 -23.57 1.85
C ASP A 349 -13.88 -24.58 0.98
N PHE A 350 -12.85 -25.23 1.55
CA PHE A 350 -12.03 -26.23 0.84
C PHE A 350 -12.89 -27.29 0.14
N GLU A 351 -12.67 -27.49 -1.16
CA GLU A 351 -13.33 -28.52 -1.96
C GLU A 351 -12.32 -29.61 -2.39
N SER A 352 -12.31 -30.74 -1.68
CA SER A 352 -11.47 -31.90 -2.03
C SER A 352 -11.72 -32.37 -3.47
N GLY A 353 -10.64 -32.67 -4.19
CA GLY A 353 -10.65 -32.97 -5.62
C GLY A 353 -10.56 -31.75 -6.54
N GLN A 354 -10.88 -30.54 -6.05
CA GLN A 354 -10.70 -29.29 -6.80
C GLN A 354 -9.51 -28.51 -6.24
N ASP A 355 -9.58 -28.13 -4.97
CA ASP A 355 -8.57 -27.32 -4.30
C ASP A 355 -7.32 -28.12 -3.94
N LYS A 356 -6.26 -27.37 -3.60
CA LYS A 356 -4.97 -27.93 -3.19
C LYS A 356 -4.42 -27.24 -1.96
N ILE A 357 -3.79 -28.03 -1.10
CA ILE A 357 -2.89 -27.56 -0.05
C ILE A 357 -1.46 -27.72 -0.58
N ASP A 358 -0.76 -26.61 -0.79
CA ASP A 358 0.62 -26.61 -1.26
C ASP A 358 1.60 -26.61 -0.09
N LEU A 359 2.24 -27.76 0.12
CA LEU A 359 3.30 -28.01 1.09
C LEU A 359 4.66 -28.19 0.41
N SER A 360 4.78 -27.88 -0.89
CA SER A 360 5.98 -28.21 -1.68
C SER A 360 7.27 -27.56 -1.18
N SER A 361 7.17 -26.47 -0.41
CA SER A 361 8.31 -25.81 0.23
C SER A 361 8.77 -26.49 1.52
N LEU A 362 7.93 -27.32 2.14
CA LEU A 362 8.17 -27.96 3.43
C LEU A 362 8.31 -29.49 3.31
N ALA A 363 7.55 -30.09 2.38
CA ALA A 363 7.44 -31.53 2.24
C ALA A 363 8.73 -32.15 1.69
N ASN A 364 9.10 -33.32 2.23
CA ASN A 364 10.26 -34.08 1.79
C ASN A 364 9.80 -35.21 0.85
N GLY A 365 9.43 -34.87 -0.38
CA GLY A 365 8.98 -35.83 -1.39
C GLY A 365 7.47 -36.09 -1.33
N ASN A 366 7.06 -37.35 -1.16
CA ASN A 366 5.63 -37.72 -1.21
C ASN A 366 4.97 -37.60 0.17
N ILE A 367 3.68 -37.26 0.18
CA ILE A 367 2.83 -37.35 1.39
C ILE A 367 2.29 -38.77 1.58
N ILE A 368 2.18 -39.18 2.85
CA ILE A 368 1.41 -40.33 3.28
C ILE A 368 0.30 -39.85 4.22
N LEU A 369 -0.93 -40.23 3.91
CA LEU A 369 -2.07 -40.09 4.84
C LEU A 369 -2.04 -41.25 5.83
N THR A 370 -2.19 -40.94 7.12
CA THR A 370 -2.17 -41.93 8.20
C THR A 370 -3.26 -41.63 9.24
N ASP A 371 -3.70 -42.65 9.98
CA ASP A 371 -4.61 -42.47 11.12
C ASP A 371 -3.85 -42.02 12.38
N GLU A 372 -2.56 -42.36 12.46
CA GLU A 372 -1.66 -42.05 13.59
C GLU A 372 -0.20 -41.99 13.10
N PHE A 373 0.61 -41.11 13.69
CA PHE A 373 2.05 -41.06 13.38
C PHE A 373 2.74 -42.28 13.96
N ARG A 374 3.59 -42.94 13.16
CA ARG A 374 4.32 -44.15 13.60
C ARG A 374 5.78 -44.06 13.18
N SER A 375 6.70 -44.20 14.14
CA SER A 375 8.13 -44.35 13.86
C SER A 375 8.45 -45.75 13.31
N THR A 376 8.00 -46.06 12.09
CA THR A 376 8.42 -47.27 11.37
C THR A 376 9.39 -46.93 10.25
N ASN A 377 10.32 -47.85 9.95
CA ASN A 377 11.30 -47.67 8.89
C ASN A 377 10.69 -47.49 7.48
N HIS A 378 9.39 -47.77 7.28
CA HIS A 378 8.68 -47.61 6.01
C HIS A 378 8.22 -46.18 5.71
N HIS A 379 8.13 -45.30 6.72
CA HIS A 379 7.72 -43.90 6.55
C HIS A 379 8.91 -42.93 6.48
N ARG A 380 10.13 -43.38 6.81
CA ARG A 380 11.35 -42.53 6.83
C ARG A 380 11.56 -41.78 5.51
N GLY A 381 11.67 -40.45 5.61
CA GLY A 381 11.94 -39.52 4.53
C GLY A 381 10.70 -39.07 3.74
N ARG A 382 9.52 -39.01 4.37
CA ARG A 382 8.24 -38.60 3.74
C ARG A 382 7.44 -37.71 4.68
N THR A 383 6.60 -36.84 4.16
CA THR A 383 5.70 -36.05 5.01
C THR A 383 4.48 -36.89 5.40
N GLU A 384 4.17 -36.97 6.70
CA GLU A 384 3.01 -37.69 7.23
C GLU A 384 1.90 -36.69 7.58
N VAL A 385 0.67 -36.98 7.16
CA VAL A 385 -0.51 -36.18 7.47
C VAL A 385 -1.54 -37.06 8.15
N ALA A 386 -1.85 -36.77 9.41
CA ALA A 386 -2.90 -37.41 10.16
C ALA A 386 -4.19 -36.58 10.13
N GLN A 387 -5.31 -37.23 9.84
CA GLN A 387 -6.61 -36.57 9.68
C GLN A 387 -7.55 -36.93 10.84
N PHE A 388 -8.14 -35.92 11.47
CA PHE A 388 -9.13 -36.10 12.53
C PHE A 388 -10.35 -35.21 12.31
N TYR A 389 -11.57 -35.73 12.44
CA TYR A 389 -12.79 -34.92 12.38
C TYR A 389 -13.39 -34.74 13.78
N GLY A 390 -13.51 -33.49 14.23
CA GLY A 390 -14.17 -33.15 15.48
C GLY A 390 -15.65 -32.87 15.25
N GLU A 391 -16.53 -33.78 15.67
CA GLU A 391 -17.99 -33.61 15.49
C GLU A 391 -18.54 -32.34 16.15
N THR A 392 -18.04 -31.98 17.33
CA THR A 392 -18.50 -30.78 18.07
C THR A 392 -18.01 -29.48 17.42
N SER A 393 -16.77 -29.44 16.95
CA SER A 393 -16.22 -28.25 16.28
C SER A 393 -16.67 -28.13 14.83
N ASN A 394 -17.14 -29.24 14.24
CA ASN A 394 -17.39 -29.37 12.81
C ASN A 394 -16.16 -28.97 11.97
N LEU A 395 -14.98 -29.41 12.41
CA LEU A 395 -13.71 -29.19 11.72
C LEU A 395 -13.00 -30.51 11.44
N THR A 396 -12.41 -30.63 10.25
CA THR A 396 -11.36 -31.60 9.97
C THR A 396 -10.01 -30.98 10.29
N TYR A 397 -9.23 -31.62 11.15
CA TYR A 397 -7.87 -31.25 11.51
C TYR A 397 -6.89 -32.10 10.71
N LEU A 398 -5.94 -31.43 10.07
CA LEU A 398 -4.79 -32.03 9.42
C LEU A 398 -3.58 -31.78 10.33
N MET A 399 -3.12 -32.81 11.01
CA MET A 399 -1.90 -32.78 11.80
C MET A 399 -0.76 -33.23 10.90
N ILE A 400 0.31 -32.45 10.79
CA ILE A 400 1.38 -32.67 9.82
C ILE A 400 2.71 -32.86 10.56
N ASN A 401 3.45 -33.87 10.12
CA ASN A 401 4.78 -34.22 10.60
C ASN A 401 5.73 -34.33 9.39
N PHE A 402 6.76 -33.48 9.37
CA PHE A 402 7.76 -33.39 8.32
C PHE A 402 9.05 -34.15 8.67
N ASP A 403 9.39 -34.32 9.97
CA ASP A 403 10.70 -34.79 10.42
C ASP A 403 10.72 -36.16 11.11
N HIS A 404 9.56 -36.82 11.24
CA HIS A 404 9.36 -38.14 11.85
C HIS A 404 9.65 -38.23 13.34
N THR A 405 9.54 -37.13 14.08
CA THR A 405 9.69 -37.13 15.55
C THR A 405 8.48 -37.67 16.32
N GLU A 406 7.51 -38.29 15.63
CA GLU A 406 6.16 -38.65 16.14
C GLU A 406 5.37 -37.46 16.71
N GLN A 407 5.83 -36.22 16.48
CA GLN A 407 5.18 -35.01 16.92
C GLN A 407 4.49 -34.30 15.77
N THR A 408 3.41 -33.59 16.08
CA THR A 408 2.79 -32.66 15.14
C THR A 408 3.60 -31.39 15.13
N GLU A 409 3.96 -30.91 13.95
CA GLU A 409 4.70 -29.67 13.79
C GLU A 409 3.82 -28.55 13.22
N MET A 410 2.87 -28.91 12.36
CA MET A 410 1.91 -28.00 11.75
C MET A 410 0.49 -28.57 11.84
N VAL A 411 -0.50 -27.69 12.00
CA VAL A 411 -1.91 -28.06 12.01
C VAL A 411 -2.67 -27.16 11.06
N ILE A 412 -3.43 -27.72 10.14
CA ILE A 412 -4.39 -26.97 9.28
C ILE A 412 -5.80 -27.44 9.63
N LYS A 413 -6.75 -26.51 9.76
CA LYS A 413 -8.16 -26.82 9.99
C LYS A 413 -8.95 -26.59 8.71
N LEU A 414 -9.84 -27.51 8.39
CA LEU A 414 -10.81 -27.39 7.32
C LEU A 414 -12.21 -27.35 7.92
N ALA A 415 -13.03 -26.38 7.53
CA ALA A 415 -14.41 -26.32 7.98
C ALA A 415 -15.24 -27.45 7.34
N GLY A 416 -16.01 -28.16 8.17
CA GLY A 416 -16.81 -29.30 7.74
C GLY A 416 -16.09 -30.64 7.83
N LYS A 417 -16.78 -31.69 7.38
CA LYS A 417 -16.27 -33.06 7.37
C LYS A 417 -15.65 -33.36 6.00
N HIS A 418 -14.34 -33.51 5.98
CA HIS A 418 -13.59 -33.85 4.76
C HIS A 418 -13.05 -35.28 4.82
N GLN A 419 -12.67 -35.82 3.66
CA GLN A 419 -11.93 -37.08 3.50
C GLN A 419 -10.89 -36.84 2.41
N LEU A 420 -9.68 -36.47 2.80
CA LEU A 420 -8.66 -36.04 1.83
C LEU A 420 -7.95 -37.25 1.21
N THR A 421 -7.40 -37.04 0.03
CA THR A 421 -6.48 -37.98 -0.61
C THR A 421 -5.14 -37.29 -0.90
N ALA A 422 -4.12 -38.06 -1.27
CA ALA A 422 -2.84 -37.48 -1.69
C ALA A 422 -2.96 -36.52 -2.89
N HIS A 423 -4.06 -36.55 -3.66
CA HIS A 423 -4.30 -35.63 -4.77
C HIS A 423 -4.72 -34.23 -4.31
N ASP A 424 -5.06 -34.04 -3.03
CA ASP A 424 -5.42 -32.74 -2.46
C ASP A 424 -4.17 -31.94 -2.04
N PHE A 425 -2.97 -32.49 -2.22
CA PHE A 425 -1.73 -31.88 -1.80
C PHE A 425 -0.73 -31.70 -2.95
N ILE A 426 0.01 -30.59 -2.90
CA ILE A 426 1.20 -30.37 -3.74
C ILE A 426 2.42 -30.53 -2.83
N CYS A 427 3.30 -31.49 -3.14
CA CYS A 427 4.39 -31.92 -2.24
C CYS A 427 5.79 -31.80 -2.87
N ALA A 428 5.85 -31.47 -4.15
CA ALA A 428 7.08 -31.20 -4.86
C ALA A 428 6.85 -29.96 -5.73
N PRO A 429 7.88 -29.15 -6.00
CA PRO A 429 7.75 -28.05 -6.94
C PRO A 429 7.24 -28.62 -8.26
N LEU A 430 6.14 -28.08 -8.78
CA LEU A 430 5.70 -28.40 -10.13
C LEU A 430 6.89 -28.12 -11.06
N LEU A 431 7.36 -29.15 -11.78
CA LEU A 431 8.38 -28.97 -12.81
C LEU A 431 7.82 -27.93 -13.79
N THR A 432 8.41 -26.73 -13.78
CA THR A 432 8.06 -25.69 -14.75
C THR A 432 8.31 -26.25 -16.14
N ALA A 433 7.24 -26.36 -16.95
CA ALA A 433 7.29 -26.79 -18.34
C ALA A 433 7.89 -25.71 -19.25
#